data_AF-A0A7G9YX60-F1
#
_entry.id   AF-A0A7G9YX60-F1
#
_cell.length_a   1.000
_cell.length_b   1.000
_cell.length_c   1.000
_cell.angle_alpha   90.00
_cell.angle_beta   90.00
_cell.angle_gamma   90.00
#
_symmetry.space_group_name_H-M   'P 1'
#
loop_
_entity.id
_entity.type
_entity.pdbx_description
1 polymer ?
#
loop_
_entity_poly.entity_id
_entity_poly.type
_entity_poly.pdbx_seq_one_letter_code
_entity_poly.pdbx_strand_id
1 'polypeptide(L)'
;MAEEKKAYDEWMQLYTCDDHHWKVPARYMDRSRVGGQEKKLGKFDRLYPGCVDDLFEGLPTYYCVLCVSKNDSQGAIEKAYERKKKCSVYPEEVLERAYEMLSHNEKRLAYDEMIRVFMKVLLAFTASEKREIIEDHADWLEREKKSVTMEYILENRGAWLYLFNYGAPTFYELLGVDKAEIEIGEVVECKNKNRDIRLAEEICKIINNPQLRFEYDFMLGELNEIVDDELERFRRRMGIWKGRDAAFLMVLKYHDYLNRYGKTMDEHLDWQEYTGNKTFCSVLNIDAGSIPADKREAESFIRNAYRDKERTEEVNLAYSVLKNSRLREDYDWLLKHGKWLSKMHELDIEEAGEAQINAVMEMADVAIRDV
;
A
#
# COMPACT_ATOMS: atom_id res chain seq x y z
N MET A 1 -4.12 21.27 7.58
CA MET A 1 -4.31 20.15 6.64
C MET A 1 -4.71 18.95 7.47
N ALA A 2 -5.74 18.20 7.06
CA ALA A 2 -6.15 16.98 7.77
C ALA A 2 -5.02 15.93 7.73
N GLU A 3 -4.89 15.13 8.79
CA GLU A 3 -3.82 14.12 8.94
C GLU A 3 -3.81 13.13 7.77
N GLU A 4 -4.98 12.71 7.30
CA GLU A 4 -5.14 11.80 6.15
C GLU A 4 -4.49 12.35 4.88
N LYS A 5 -4.76 13.63 4.56
CA LYS A 5 -4.17 14.26 3.38
C LYS A 5 -2.65 14.33 3.49
N LYS A 6 -2.14 14.62 4.69
CA LYS A 6 -0.69 14.67 4.91
C LYS A 6 -0.06 13.29 4.70
N ALA A 7 -0.66 12.22 5.23
CA ALA A 7 -0.17 10.86 5.04
C ALA A 7 -0.19 10.43 3.57
N TYR A 8 -1.27 10.74 2.84
CA TYR A 8 -1.35 10.51 1.40
C TYR A 8 -0.30 11.31 0.62
N ASP A 9 -0.16 12.61 0.88
CA ASP A 9 0.81 13.46 0.20
C ASP A 9 2.26 13.00 0.47
N GLU A 10 2.57 12.58 1.70
CA GLU A 10 3.88 12.01 2.07
C GLU A 10 4.14 10.69 1.34
N TRP A 11 3.13 9.81 1.21
CA TRP A 11 3.23 8.60 0.40
C TRP A 11 3.51 8.94 -1.07
N MET A 12 2.68 9.78 -1.69
CA MET A 12 2.79 10.13 -3.10
C MET A 12 4.15 10.74 -3.44
N GLN A 13 4.74 11.54 -2.56
CA GLN A 13 6.08 12.13 -2.76
C GLN A 13 7.20 11.08 -2.80
N LEU A 14 7.02 9.92 -2.17
CA LEU A 14 8.01 8.85 -2.21
C LEU A 14 7.95 8.08 -3.54
N TYR A 15 6.77 7.95 -4.13
CA TYR A 15 6.58 7.08 -5.28
C TYR A 15 6.33 7.81 -6.60
N THR A 16 5.96 9.09 -6.58
CA THR A 16 5.66 9.85 -7.80
C THR A 16 6.42 11.16 -7.79
N CYS A 17 6.89 11.58 -8.97
CA CYS A 17 7.48 12.89 -9.15
C CYS A 17 7.27 13.37 -10.59
N ASP A 18 7.45 14.67 -10.81
CA ASP A 18 7.40 15.23 -12.15
C ASP A 18 8.74 15.03 -12.86
N ASP A 19 8.69 14.69 -14.15
CA ASP A 19 9.91 14.56 -14.95
C ASP A 19 10.42 15.92 -15.43
N HIS A 20 11.25 16.55 -14.60
CA HIS A 20 11.89 17.82 -14.96
C HIS A 20 12.93 17.72 -16.09
N HIS A 21 13.32 16.50 -16.48
CA HIS A 21 14.28 16.25 -17.54
C HIS A 21 13.61 16.00 -18.90
N TRP A 22 12.30 15.74 -18.90
CA TRP A 22 11.50 15.56 -20.10
C TRP A 22 11.05 16.89 -20.73
N LYS A 23 11.91 17.47 -21.59
CA LYS A 23 11.64 18.75 -22.26
C LYS A 23 11.66 18.59 -23.77
N VAL A 24 10.62 17.97 -24.31
CA VAL A 24 10.45 17.77 -25.76
C VAL A 24 10.48 19.12 -26.49
N PRO A 25 11.38 19.30 -27.48
CA PRO A 25 11.53 20.59 -28.11
C PRO A 25 10.42 20.87 -29.12
N ALA A 26 9.81 22.06 -29.03
CA ALA A 26 8.76 22.49 -29.97
C ALA A 26 9.28 22.68 -31.41
N ARG A 27 10.51 23.17 -31.58
CA ARG A 27 11.07 23.51 -32.90
C ARG A 27 11.39 22.28 -33.75
N TYR A 28 11.16 22.37 -35.05
CA TYR A 28 11.63 21.38 -36.03
C TYR A 28 13.02 21.75 -36.57
N MET A 29 13.84 20.74 -36.86
CA MET A 29 15.12 20.87 -37.55
C MET A 29 15.25 19.74 -38.59
N ASP A 30 15.71 20.07 -39.78
CA ASP A 30 15.95 19.08 -40.83
C ASP A 30 16.83 17.92 -40.33
N ARG A 31 16.44 16.68 -40.67
CA ARG A 31 17.08 15.45 -40.19
C ARG A 31 18.57 15.39 -40.54
N SER A 32 18.99 15.94 -41.67
CA SER A 32 20.40 16.02 -42.08
C SER A 32 21.28 16.76 -41.06
N ARG A 33 20.69 17.68 -40.27
CA ARG A 33 21.38 18.47 -39.24
C ARG A 33 21.50 17.74 -37.90
N VAL A 34 20.77 16.66 -37.68
CA VAL A 34 20.82 15.86 -36.45
C VAL A 34 21.46 14.48 -36.64
N GLY A 35 21.84 14.09 -37.86
CA GLY A 35 22.40 12.75 -38.13
C GLY A 35 23.65 12.38 -37.31
N GLY A 36 24.44 13.38 -36.88
CA GLY A 36 25.55 13.15 -35.93
C GLY A 36 25.07 12.76 -34.52
N GLN A 37 23.91 13.27 -34.09
CA GLN A 37 23.26 12.92 -32.82
C GLN A 37 22.61 11.54 -32.90
N GLU A 38 21.95 11.20 -34.01
CA GLU A 38 21.40 9.85 -34.23
C GLU A 38 22.49 8.78 -34.14
N LYS A 39 23.64 9.01 -34.79
CA LYS A 39 24.81 8.11 -34.67
C LYS A 39 25.36 8.02 -33.26
N LYS A 40 25.29 9.10 -32.49
CA LYS A 40 25.73 9.11 -31.08
C LYS A 40 24.76 8.32 -30.21
N LEU A 41 23.46 8.48 -30.43
CA LEU A 41 22.42 7.74 -29.73
C LEU A 41 22.54 6.24 -30.02
N GLY A 42 22.77 5.84 -31.26
CA GLY A 42 23.03 4.43 -31.61
C GLY A 42 24.33 3.85 -31.03
N LYS A 43 25.28 4.68 -30.56
CA LYS A 43 26.42 4.20 -29.76
C LYS A 43 26.04 3.96 -28.30
N PHE A 44 25.19 4.83 -27.74
CA PHE A 44 24.66 4.64 -26.39
C PHE A 44 23.82 3.38 -26.31
N ASP A 45 22.95 3.15 -27.28
CA ASP A 45 22.12 1.95 -27.35
C ASP A 45 22.94 0.65 -27.33
N ARG A 46 24.05 0.61 -28.07
CA ARG A 46 24.97 -0.55 -28.03
C ARG A 46 25.70 -0.73 -26.70
N LEU A 47 26.00 0.36 -26.00
CA LEU A 47 26.74 0.35 -24.74
C LEU A 47 25.82 0.08 -23.53
N TYR A 48 24.57 0.53 -23.63
CA TYR A 48 23.55 0.45 -22.59
C TYR A 48 22.23 0.00 -23.25
N PRO A 49 22.10 -1.30 -23.57
CA PRO A 49 20.91 -1.83 -24.25
C PRO A 49 19.61 -1.48 -23.53
N GLY A 50 18.58 -1.15 -24.30
CA GLY A 50 17.25 -0.79 -23.79
C GLY A 50 17.11 0.65 -23.29
N CYS A 51 18.19 1.31 -22.84
CA CYS A 51 18.08 2.67 -22.28
C CYS A 51 17.65 3.73 -23.29
N VAL A 52 17.98 3.53 -24.57
CA VAL A 52 17.56 4.43 -25.66
C VAL A 52 16.12 4.11 -26.09
N ASP A 53 15.78 2.83 -26.17
CA ASP A 53 14.44 2.36 -26.52
C ASP A 53 13.41 2.88 -25.50
N ASP A 54 13.75 2.83 -24.20
CA ASP A 54 12.90 3.36 -23.13
C ASP A 54 12.49 4.82 -23.41
N LEU A 55 13.45 5.66 -23.86
CA LEU A 55 13.17 7.06 -24.21
C LEU A 55 12.27 7.18 -25.46
N PHE A 56 12.41 6.30 -26.45
CA PHE A 56 11.56 6.31 -27.65
C PHE A 56 10.15 5.80 -27.38
N GLU A 57 9.98 4.92 -26.39
CA GLU A 57 8.68 4.44 -25.88
C GLU A 57 7.98 5.46 -24.97
N GLY A 58 8.54 6.66 -24.81
CA GLY A 58 8.00 7.70 -23.96
C GLY A 58 8.18 7.42 -22.46
N LEU A 59 8.94 6.40 -22.05
CA LEU A 59 9.15 6.14 -20.62
C LEU A 59 9.75 7.37 -19.93
N PRO A 60 9.30 7.67 -18.69
CA PRO A 60 9.92 8.70 -17.88
C PRO A 60 11.41 8.43 -17.70
N THR A 61 12.19 9.50 -17.54
CA THR A 61 13.63 9.38 -17.29
C THR A 61 13.87 8.58 -16.02
N TYR A 62 15.01 7.92 -15.92
CA TYR A 62 15.35 7.09 -14.78
C TYR A 62 15.33 7.84 -13.44
N TYR A 63 15.58 9.16 -13.46
CA TYR A 63 15.42 10.03 -12.30
C TYR A 63 13.96 10.09 -11.85
N CYS A 64 13.03 10.20 -12.79
CA CYS A 64 11.60 10.20 -12.54
C CYS A 64 11.09 8.81 -12.14
N VAL A 65 11.53 7.76 -12.85
CA VAL A 65 11.18 6.36 -12.55
C VAL A 65 11.51 6.01 -11.10
N LEU A 66 12.69 6.39 -10.60
CA LEU A 66 13.08 6.15 -9.21
C LEU A 66 12.69 7.26 -8.22
N CYS A 67 12.15 8.38 -8.68
CA CYS A 67 11.90 9.57 -7.86
C CYS A 67 13.14 10.06 -7.10
N VAL A 68 14.26 10.23 -7.81
CA VAL A 68 15.55 10.67 -7.25
C VAL A 68 16.11 11.89 -7.99
N SER A 69 16.86 12.71 -7.26
CA SER A 69 17.58 13.85 -7.78
C SER A 69 18.93 13.44 -8.39
N LYS A 70 19.44 14.26 -9.32
CA LYS A 70 20.79 14.13 -9.87
C LYS A 70 21.90 14.08 -8.82
N ASN A 71 21.68 14.74 -7.68
CA ASN A 71 22.65 14.86 -6.60
C ASN A 71 22.49 13.79 -5.52
N ASP A 72 21.52 12.89 -5.65
CA ASP A 72 21.29 11.86 -4.64
C ASP A 72 22.47 10.88 -4.59
N SER A 73 22.78 10.48 -3.36
CA SER A 73 23.83 9.51 -3.08
C SER A 73 23.41 8.12 -3.54
N GLN A 74 24.38 7.24 -3.77
CA GLN A 74 24.12 5.84 -4.15
C GLN A 74 23.17 5.15 -3.15
N GLY A 75 23.35 5.36 -1.84
CA GLY A 75 22.47 4.77 -0.83
C GLY A 75 21.04 5.33 -0.82
N ALA A 76 20.85 6.58 -1.28
CA ALA A 76 19.49 7.12 -1.47
C ALA A 76 18.82 6.49 -2.70
N ILE A 77 19.57 6.28 -3.77
CA ILE A 77 19.10 5.62 -5.00
C ILE A 77 18.75 4.15 -4.74
N GLU A 78 19.57 3.44 -3.97
CA GLU A 78 19.29 2.05 -3.57
C GLU A 78 17.98 1.95 -2.77
N LYS A 79 17.77 2.84 -1.78
CA LYS A 79 16.51 2.90 -1.04
C LYS A 79 15.30 3.19 -1.93
N ALA A 80 15.47 4.08 -2.90
CA ALA A 80 14.41 4.43 -3.84
C ALA A 80 14.07 3.26 -4.78
N TYR A 81 15.08 2.54 -5.26
CA TYR A 81 14.93 1.31 -6.04
C TYR A 81 14.18 0.22 -5.26
N GLU A 82 14.63 -0.10 -4.06
CA GLU A 82 13.97 -1.11 -3.20
C GLU A 82 12.52 -0.74 -2.85
N ARG A 83 12.23 0.56 -2.74
CA ARG A 83 10.86 1.06 -2.58
C ARG A 83 10.04 0.85 -3.87
N LYS A 84 10.57 1.25 -5.03
CA LYS A 84 9.89 1.13 -6.33
C LYS A 84 9.61 -0.31 -6.72
N LYS A 85 10.48 -1.26 -6.38
CA LYS A 85 10.23 -2.70 -6.58
C LYS A 85 8.93 -3.20 -5.95
N LYS A 86 8.50 -2.58 -4.84
CA LYS A 86 7.28 -2.98 -4.14
C LYS A 86 6.03 -2.37 -4.76
N CYS A 87 6.15 -1.16 -5.29
CA CYS A 87 5.02 -0.37 -5.76
C CYS A 87 5.48 0.53 -6.92
N SER A 88 5.25 0.06 -8.14
CA SER A 88 5.58 0.75 -9.40
C SER A 88 4.88 0.03 -10.56
N VAL A 89 4.39 0.78 -11.55
CA VAL A 89 3.88 0.25 -12.81
C VAL A 89 5.01 -0.06 -13.80
N TYR A 90 6.19 0.53 -13.60
CA TYR A 90 7.35 0.30 -14.48
C TYR A 90 7.82 -1.16 -14.41
N PRO A 91 8.13 -1.79 -15.56
CA PRO A 91 8.68 -3.15 -15.59
C PRO A 91 9.95 -3.30 -14.74
N GLU A 92 10.17 -4.49 -14.18
CA GLU A 92 11.33 -4.76 -13.32
C GLU A 92 12.65 -4.47 -14.05
N GLU A 93 12.73 -4.80 -15.33
CA GLU A 93 13.93 -4.56 -16.14
C GLU A 93 14.21 -3.06 -16.33
N VAL A 94 13.17 -2.22 -16.36
CA VAL A 94 13.31 -0.75 -16.41
C VAL A 94 13.81 -0.23 -15.07
N LEU A 95 13.29 -0.73 -13.95
CA LEU A 95 13.74 -0.38 -12.61
C LEU A 95 15.22 -0.76 -12.39
N GLU A 96 15.62 -1.95 -12.83
CA GLU A 96 17.00 -2.43 -12.77
C GLU A 96 17.94 -1.56 -13.60
N ARG A 97 17.57 -1.23 -14.85
CA ARG A 97 18.36 -0.31 -15.69
C ARG A 97 18.48 1.07 -15.07
N ALA A 98 17.38 1.60 -14.51
CA ALA A 98 17.38 2.88 -13.83
C ALA A 98 18.33 2.87 -12.63
N TYR A 99 18.28 1.83 -11.80
CA TYR A 99 19.16 1.66 -10.66
C TYR A 99 20.64 1.56 -11.09
N GLU A 100 20.94 0.73 -12.09
CA GLU A 100 22.29 0.52 -12.60
C GLU A 100 22.88 1.82 -13.17
N MET A 101 22.12 2.53 -14.00
CA MET A 101 22.59 3.75 -14.66
C MET A 101 22.79 4.90 -13.68
N LEU A 102 21.93 5.02 -12.67
CA LEU A 102 22.02 6.12 -11.71
C LEU A 102 22.97 5.85 -10.55
N SER A 103 23.22 4.60 -10.17
CA SER A 103 24.08 4.26 -9.01
C SER A 103 25.57 4.56 -9.23
N HIS A 104 26.04 4.61 -10.47
CA HIS A 104 27.44 4.84 -10.80
C HIS A 104 27.65 6.20 -11.48
N ASN A 105 28.56 7.03 -10.96
CA ASN A 105 28.80 8.39 -11.50
C ASN A 105 29.09 8.39 -13.02
N GLU A 106 29.90 7.47 -13.52
CA GLU A 106 30.24 7.40 -14.94
C GLU A 106 29.01 7.07 -15.81
N LYS A 107 28.20 6.09 -15.39
CA LYS A 107 26.96 5.72 -16.08
C LYS A 107 25.91 6.82 -15.98
N ARG A 108 25.81 7.50 -14.83
CA ARG A 108 24.91 8.63 -14.61
C ARG A 108 25.23 9.79 -15.55
N LEU A 109 26.52 10.11 -15.72
CA LEU A 109 26.98 11.11 -16.71
C LEU A 109 26.69 10.68 -18.15
N ALA A 110 26.84 9.39 -18.47
CA ALA A 110 26.49 8.86 -19.78
C ALA A 110 24.98 8.98 -20.05
N TYR A 111 24.14 8.66 -19.06
CA TYR A 111 22.69 8.79 -19.14
C TYR A 111 22.23 10.24 -19.29
N ASP A 112 22.83 11.17 -18.53
CA ASP A 112 22.58 12.60 -18.67
C ASP A 112 22.86 13.10 -20.09
N GLU A 113 23.97 12.66 -20.68
CA GLU A 113 24.31 12.96 -22.07
C GLU A 113 23.37 12.27 -23.05
N MET A 114 22.93 11.04 -22.76
CA MET A 114 21.96 10.30 -23.56
C MET A 114 20.63 11.07 -23.65
N ILE A 115 20.05 11.52 -22.53
CA ILE A 115 18.85 12.37 -22.51
C ILE A 115 19.07 13.62 -23.37
N ARG A 116 20.20 14.31 -23.19
CA ARG A 116 20.50 15.53 -23.94
C ARG A 116 20.61 15.29 -25.45
N VAL A 117 21.20 14.16 -25.86
CA VAL A 117 21.33 13.76 -27.26
C VAL A 117 19.97 13.35 -27.84
N PHE A 118 19.19 12.58 -27.09
CA PHE A 118 17.82 12.20 -27.45
C PHE A 118 16.94 13.43 -27.71
N MET A 119 16.95 14.42 -26.81
CA MET A 119 16.22 15.68 -27.01
C MET A 119 16.65 16.43 -28.28
N LYS A 120 17.90 16.29 -28.72
CA LYS A 120 18.34 16.85 -30.02
C LYS A 120 17.86 16.03 -31.21
N VAL A 121 17.79 14.71 -31.08
CA VAL A 121 17.22 13.84 -32.12
C VAL A 121 15.74 14.15 -32.33
N LEU A 122 14.98 14.37 -31.24
CA LEU A 122 13.58 14.79 -31.32
C LEU A 122 13.37 16.10 -32.09
N LEU A 123 14.39 16.96 -32.29
CA LEU A 123 14.24 18.13 -33.15
C LEU A 123 13.87 17.79 -34.59
N ALA A 124 14.27 16.61 -35.07
CA ALA A 124 13.95 16.15 -36.43
C ALA A 124 12.62 15.40 -36.54
N PHE A 125 11.92 15.21 -35.42
CA PHE A 125 10.61 14.57 -35.40
C PHE A 125 9.55 15.57 -35.86
N THR A 126 8.57 15.07 -36.60
CA THR A 126 7.36 15.80 -36.98
C THR A 126 6.56 16.19 -35.74
N ALA A 127 5.61 17.11 -35.91
CA ALA A 127 4.75 17.53 -34.81
C ALA A 127 3.86 16.38 -34.29
N SER A 128 3.47 15.43 -35.15
CA SER A 128 2.68 14.25 -34.77
C SER A 128 3.52 13.25 -33.96
N GLU A 129 4.73 12.90 -34.42
CA GLU A 129 5.60 11.97 -33.69
C GLU A 129 6.01 12.52 -32.31
N LYS A 130 6.24 13.83 -32.20
CA LYS A 130 6.48 14.46 -30.90
C LYS A 130 5.27 14.40 -29.99
N ARG A 131 4.06 14.53 -30.54
CA ARG A 131 2.83 14.48 -29.77
C ARG A 131 2.64 13.10 -29.18
N GLU A 132 2.82 12.06 -30.00
CA GLU A 132 2.76 10.65 -29.58
C GLU A 132 3.70 10.39 -28.40
N ILE A 133 4.98 10.77 -28.52
CA ILE A 133 5.96 10.62 -27.42
C ILE A 133 5.57 11.41 -26.15
N ILE A 134 4.93 12.57 -26.30
CA ILE A 134 4.45 13.36 -25.15
C ILE A 134 3.24 12.68 -24.49
N GLU A 135 2.33 12.14 -25.30
CA GLU A 135 1.13 11.41 -24.86
C GLU A 135 1.55 10.10 -24.15
N ASP A 136 2.43 9.30 -24.74
CA ASP A 136 2.97 8.08 -24.13
C ASP A 136 3.65 8.36 -22.78
N HIS A 137 4.43 9.44 -22.71
CA HIS A 137 5.07 9.86 -21.46
C HIS A 137 4.07 10.29 -20.39
N ALA A 138 3.05 11.07 -20.77
CA ALA A 138 2.00 11.47 -19.84
C ALA A 138 1.20 10.26 -19.35
N ASP A 139 0.93 9.29 -20.22
CA ASP A 139 0.25 8.05 -19.90
C ASP A 139 1.04 7.21 -18.90
N TRP A 140 2.37 7.08 -19.05
CA TRP A 140 3.22 6.41 -18.06
C TRP A 140 3.16 7.07 -16.68
N LEU A 141 3.25 8.40 -16.63
CA LEU A 141 3.18 9.13 -15.36
C LEU A 141 1.81 9.00 -14.69
N GLU A 142 0.73 9.00 -15.47
CA GLU A 142 -0.62 8.84 -14.95
C GLU A 142 -0.87 7.41 -14.46
N ARG A 143 -0.42 6.40 -15.19
CA ARG A 143 -0.48 4.99 -14.77
C ARG A 143 0.29 4.76 -13.47
N GLU A 144 1.46 5.37 -13.32
CA GLU A 144 2.23 5.29 -12.09
C GLU A 144 1.47 5.93 -10.92
N LYS A 145 0.90 7.14 -11.11
CA LYS A 145 0.09 7.80 -10.08
C LYS A 145 -1.12 6.97 -9.66
N LYS A 146 -1.81 6.36 -10.62
CA LYS A 146 -2.93 5.46 -10.37
C LYS A 146 -2.50 4.23 -9.58
N SER A 147 -1.45 3.53 -10.03
CA SER A 147 -0.91 2.34 -9.37
C SER A 147 -0.50 2.63 -7.92
N VAL A 148 0.21 3.73 -7.70
CA VAL A 148 0.67 4.16 -6.37
C VAL A 148 -0.49 4.56 -5.47
N THR A 149 -1.51 5.23 -6.02
CA THR A 149 -2.72 5.58 -5.26
C THR A 149 -3.50 4.33 -4.86
N MET A 150 -3.63 3.36 -5.75
CA MET A 150 -4.28 2.10 -5.44
C MET A 150 -3.51 1.34 -4.35
N GLU A 151 -2.17 1.26 -4.43
CA GLU A 151 -1.38 0.60 -3.40
C GLU A 151 -1.51 1.28 -2.03
N TYR A 152 -1.55 2.62 -1.99
CA TYR A 152 -1.84 3.36 -0.76
C TYR A 152 -3.18 2.94 -0.15
N ILE A 153 -4.23 2.85 -0.97
CA ILE A 153 -5.57 2.44 -0.53
C ILE A 153 -5.55 0.97 -0.06
N LEU A 154 -4.82 0.08 -0.74
CA LEU A 154 -4.67 -1.31 -0.33
C LEU A 154 -4.00 -1.44 1.04
N GLU A 155 -2.93 -0.67 1.29
CA GLU A 155 -2.20 -0.70 2.55
C GLU A 155 -2.98 -0.07 3.71
N ASN A 156 -3.77 0.98 3.45
CA ASN A 156 -4.36 1.81 4.52
C ASN A 156 -5.88 1.65 4.67
N ARG A 157 -6.58 1.11 3.65
CA ARG A 157 -8.04 1.06 3.55
C ARG A 157 -8.54 -0.33 3.16
N GLY A 158 -7.81 -1.38 3.56
CA GLY A 158 -8.11 -2.77 3.17
C GLY A 158 -9.56 -3.20 3.44
N ALA A 159 -10.19 -2.66 4.49
CA ALA A 159 -11.59 -2.90 4.81
C ALA A 159 -12.55 -2.55 3.65
N TRP A 160 -12.29 -1.46 2.92
CA TRP A 160 -13.16 -0.98 1.85
C TRP A 160 -13.15 -1.93 0.67
N LEU A 161 -11.95 -2.38 0.27
CA LEU A 161 -11.79 -3.35 -0.79
C LEU A 161 -12.34 -4.72 -0.38
N TYR A 162 -12.11 -5.15 0.87
CA TYR A 162 -12.71 -6.38 1.39
C TYR A 162 -14.23 -6.31 1.27
N LEU A 163 -14.87 -5.26 1.78
CA LEU A 163 -16.31 -5.08 1.69
C LEU A 163 -16.80 -5.12 0.24
N PHE A 164 -16.15 -4.38 -0.66
CA PHE A 164 -16.49 -4.41 -2.09
C PHE A 164 -16.37 -5.82 -2.69
N ASN A 165 -15.28 -6.54 -2.40
CA ASN A 165 -15.01 -7.86 -2.97
C ASN A 165 -16.00 -8.95 -2.51
N TYR A 166 -16.60 -8.76 -1.34
CA TYR A 166 -17.67 -9.63 -0.84
C TYR A 166 -19.05 -9.16 -1.29
N GLY A 167 -19.14 -8.18 -2.19
CA GLY A 167 -20.38 -7.65 -2.73
C GLY A 167 -21.14 -6.78 -1.73
N ALA A 168 -20.48 -6.12 -0.79
CA ALA A 168 -21.18 -5.20 0.09
C ALA A 168 -21.66 -3.95 -0.70
N PRO A 169 -22.83 -3.36 -0.37
CA PRO A 169 -23.27 -2.13 -1.02
C PRO A 169 -22.26 -1.00 -0.80
N THR A 170 -22.18 -0.09 -1.76
CA THR A 170 -21.34 1.10 -1.63
C THR A 170 -21.81 1.98 -0.48
N PHE A 171 -20.91 2.82 0.03
CA PHE A 171 -21.21 3.78 1.09
C PHE A 171 -22.35 4.72 0.72
N TYR A 172 -22.40 5.18 -0.54
CA TYR A 172 -23.48 6.02 -1.06
C TYR A 172 -24.83 5.28 -1.06
N GLU A 173 -24.87 4.02 -1.49
CA GLU A 173 -26.09 3.19 -1.46
C GLU A 173 -26.57 2.93 -0.02
N LEU A 174 -25.64 2.70 0.92
CA LEU A 174 -25.98 2.53 2.33
C LEU A 174 -26.61 3.79 2.93
N LEU A 175 -26.03 4.95 2.63
CA LEU A 175 -26.56 6.26 3.05
C LEU A 175 -27.84 6.66 2.31
N GLY A 176 -28.14 6.04 1.16
CA GLY A 176 -29.28 6.38 0.32
C GLY A 176 -29.11 7.71 -0.41
N VAL A 177 -27.89 8.01 -0.86
CA VAL A 177 -27.52 9.23 -1.57
C VAL A 177 -26.97 8.87 -2.94
N ASP A 178 -27.37 9.60 -3.99
CA ASP A 178 -26.79 9.46 -5.31
C ASP A 178 -25.47 10.24 -5.37
N LYS A 179 -24.35 9.53 -5.63
CA LYS A 179 -23.02 10.14 -5.78
C LYS A 179 -23.01 11.25 -6.82
N ALA A 180 -23.78 11.13 -7.90
CA ALA A 180 -23.81 12.10 -9.00
C ALA A 180 -24.50 13.42 -8.62
N GLU A 181 -25.33 13.42 -7.57
CA GLU A 181 -26.06 14.61 -7.11
C GLU A 181 -25.30 15.41 -6.04
N ILE A 182 -24.18 14.89 -5.51
CA ILE A 182 -23.46 15.53 -4.40
C ILE A 182 -22.54 16.63 -4.92
N GLU A 183 -22.72 17.85 -4.42
CA GLU A 183 -21.88 18.99 -4.76
C GLU A 183 -20.51 18.95 -4.05
N ILE A 184 -19.52 19.63 -4.62
CA ILE A 184 -18.18 19.74 -4.03
C ILE A 184 -18.28 20.48 -2.69
N GLY A 185 -17.89 19.81 -1.61
CA GLY A 185 -17.92 20.37 -0.26
C GLY A 185 -19.28 20.27 0.44
N GLU A 186 -20.27 19.63 -0.19
CA GLU A 186 -21.54 19.31 0.46
C GLU A 186 -21.32 18.28 1.58
N VAL A 187 -21.95 18.54 2.73
CA VAL A 187 -22.00 17.59 3.85
C VAL A 187 -23.08 16.56 3.57
N VAL A 188 -22.67 15.31 3.47
CA VAL A 188 -23.54 14.16 3.23
C VAL A 188 -24.11 13.67 4.55
N GLU A 189 -25.43 13.56 4.60
CA GLU A 189 -26.17 12.97 5.70
C GLU A 189 -26.85 11.66 5.27
N CYS A 190 -27.05 10.73 6.21
CA CYS A 190 -27.76 9.50 5.93
C CYS A 190 -29.26 9.77 5.69
N LYS A 191 -29.74 9.50 4.48
CA LYS A 191 -31.17 9.57 4.14
C LYS A 191 -31.91 8.27 4.48
N ASN A 192 -31.18 7.18 4.71
CA ASN A 192 -31.74 5.87 5.02
C ASN A 192 -31.98 5.67 6.53
N LYS A 193 -33.22 5.94 6.97
CA LYS A 193 -33.64 5.85 8.38
C LYS A 193 -33.64 4.44 8.98
N ASN A 194 -33.54 3.41 8.16
CA ASN A 194 -33.55 2.02 8.62
C ASN A 194 -32.14 1.46 8.85
N ARG A 195 -31.09 2.28 8.71
CA ARG A 195 -29.71 1.86 8.94
C ARG A 195 -29.31 1.97 10.40
N ASP A 196 -28.39 1.10 10.81
CA ASP A 196 -27.71 1.23 12.09
C ASP A 196 -27.03 2.61 12.15
N ILE A 197 -27.36 3.40 13.17
CA ILE A 197 -26.86 4.76 13.35
C ILE A 197 -25.33 4.76 13.44
N ARG A 198 -24.72 3.75 14.08
CA ARG A 198 -23.27 3.65 14.23
C ARG A 198 -22.58 3.44 12.88
N LEU A 199 -23.20 2.63 12.01
CA LEU A 199 -22.71 2.42 10.66
C LEU A 199 -22.86 3.69 9.81
N ALA A 200 -24.01 4.34 9.88
CA ALA A 200 -24.24 5.59 9.17
C ALA A 200 -23.25 6.68 9.60
N GLU A 201 -23.00 6.83 10.91
CA GLU A 201 -22.01 7.76 11.44
C GLU A 201 -20.60 7.47 10.93
N GLU A 202 -20.18 6.19 10.92
CA GLU A 202 -18.84 5.81 10.47
C GLU A 202 -18.65 6.07 8.96
N ILE A 203 -19.65 5.73 8.14
CA ILE A 203 -19.62 6.03 6.71
C ILE A 203 -19.64 7.54 6.47
N CYS A 204 -20.45 8.30 7.19
CA CYS A 204 -20.48 9.76 7.08
C CYS A 204 -19.14 10.39 7.44
N LYS A 205 -18.38 9.87 8.42
CA LYS A 205 -17.03 10.36 8.71
C LYS A 205 -16.09 10.20 7.52
N ILE A 206 -16.20 9.07 6.81
CA ILE A 206 -15.39 8.79 5.62
C ILE A 206 -15.80 9.71 4.47
N ILE A 207 -17.09 9.73 4.11
CA ILE A 207 -17.59 10.50 2.96
C ILE A 207 -17.46 12.01 3.18
N ASN A 208 -17.59 12.50 4.41
CA ASN A 208 -17.43 13.94 4.68
C ASN A 208 -15.98 14.38 4.88
N ASN A 209 -15.02 13.45 4.92
CA ASN A 209 -13.60 13.78 4.87
C ASN A 209 -13.16 13.87 3.39
N PRO A 210 -12.69 15.03 2.90
CA PRO A 210 -12.35 15.21 1.48
C PRO A 210 -11.30 14.22 0.97
N GLN A 211 -10.31 13.87 1.79
CA GLN A 211 -9.25 12.96 1.41
C GLN A 211 -9.76 11.51 1.34
N LEU A 212 -10.48 11.07 2.38
CA LEU A 212 -11.02 9.71 2.42
C LEU A 212 -12.08 9.50 1.34
N ARG A 213 -12.90 10.52 1.07
CA ARG A 213 -13.87 10.49 -0.04
C ARG A 213 -13.17 10.37 -1.39
N PHE A 214 -12.10 11.13 -1.62
CA PHE A 214 -11.28 11.00 -2.82
C PHE A 214 -10.73 9.57 -2.98
N GLU A 215 -10.12 9.01 -1.92
CA GLU A 215 -9.59 7.64 -1.93
C GLU A 215 -10.68 6.60 -2.23
N TYR A 216 -11.84 6.73 -1.58
CA TYR A 216 -12.98 5.83 -1.79
C TYR A 216 -13.54 5.93 -3.21
N ASP A 217 -13.71 7.16 -3.72
CA ASP A 217 -14.21 7.40 -5.06
C ASP A 217 -13.25 6.93 -6.14
N PHE A 218 -11.94 7.10 -5.92
CA PHE A 218 -10.88 6.58 -6.78
C PHE A 218 -10.95 5.06 -6.85
N MET A 219 -10.99 4.37 -5.69
CA MET A 219 -11.10 2.92 -5.61
C MET A 219 -12.32 2.40 -6.38
N LEU A 220 -13.51 3.00 -6.17
CA LEU A 220 -14.71 2.62 -6.91
C LEU A 220 -14.57 2.84 -8.42
N GLY A 221 -13.88 3.90 -8.84
CA GLY A 221 -13.59 4.17 -10.25
C GLY A 221 -12.78 3.03 -10.87
N GLU A 222 -11.65 2.69 -10.27
CA GLU A 222 -10.73 1.65 -10.78
C GLU A 222 -11.37 0.25 -10.74
N LEU A 223 -12.14 -0.07 -9.69
CA LEU A 223 -12.82 -1.37 -9.57
C LEU A 223 -13.94 -1.56 -10.61
N ASN A 224 -14.54 -0.48 -11.10
CA ASN A 224 -15.53 -0.55 -12.18
C ASN A 224 -14.90 -0.81 -13.56
N GLU A 225 -13.58 -0.63 -13.71
CA GLU A 225 -12.85 -0.98 -14.94
C GLU A 225 -12.52 -2.49 -15.02
N ILE A 226 -12.76 -3.25 -13.94
CA ILE A 226 -12.55 -4.70 -13.88
C ILE A 226 -13.65 -5.44 -14.67
N VAL A 227 -13.25 -6.44 -15.48
CA VAL A 227 -14.05 -7.17 -16.48
C VAL A 227 -15.40 -7.71 -15.94
N ASP A 228 -16.44 -7.62 -16.77
CA ASP A 228 -17.84 -7.97 -16.49
C ASP A 228 -18.07 -9.32 -15.76
N ASP A 229 -17.26 -10.36 -16.03
CA ASP A 229 -17.41 -11.69 -15.41
C ASP A 229 -17.09 -11.70 -13.89
N GLU A 230 -16.22 -10.81 -13.42
CA GLU A 230 -15.96 -10.61 -12.00
C GLU A 230 -17.06 -9.75 -11.37
N LEU A 231 -17.51 -8.73 -12.10
CA LEU A 231 -18.64 -7.88 -11.72
C LEU A 231 -19.93 -8.69 -11.51
N GLU A 232 -20.19 -9.71 -12.33
CA GLU A 232 -21.36 -10.55 -12.19
C GLU A 232 -21.28 -11.48 -10.96
N ARG A 233 -20.08 -11.97 -10.62
CA ARG A 233 -19.84 -12.70 -9.36
C ARG A 233 -20.03 -11.80 -8.14
N PHE A 234 -19.60 -10.53 -8.21
CA PHE A 234 -19.86 -9.54 -7.15
C PHE A 234 -21.36 -9.31 -6.96
N ARG A 235 -22.11 -9.10 -8.04
CA ARG A 235 -23.57 -8.88 -7.98
C ARG A 235 -24.32 -10.04 -7.33
N ARG A 236 -23.89 -11.29 -7.56
CA ARG A 236 -24.51 -12.46 -6.92
C ARG A 236 -24.28 -12.50 -5.40
N ARG A 237 -23.17 -11.96 -4.91
CA ARG A 237 -22.85 -11.89 -3.47
C ARG A 237 -23.52 -10.72 -2.73
N MET A 238 -24.04 -9.71 -3.44
CA MET A 238 -24.75 -8.57 -2.82
C MET A 238 -25.90 -8.95 -1.89
N GLY A 239 -26.55 -10.09 -2.15
CA GLY A 239 -27.62 -10.59 -1.27
C GLY A 239 -27.17 -10.89 0.16
N ILE A 240 -25.88 -11.22 0.36
CA ILE A 240 -25.31 -11.63 1.65
C ILE A 240 -25.33 -10.46 2.66
N TRP A 241 -25.08 -9.24 2.19
CA TRP A 241 -24.94 -8.07 3.05
C TRP A 241 -26.26 -7.34 3.35
N LYS A 242 -27.36 -7.75 2.72
CA LYS A 242 -28.63 -7.05 2.83
C LYS A 242 -29.17 -7.15 4.27
N GLY A 243 -29.20 -6.01 4.96
CA GLY A 243 -29.70 -5.92 6.34
C GLY A 243 -28.70 -6.43 7.38
N ARG A 244 -27.40 -6.46 7.06
CA ARG A 244 -26.34 -6.92 7.97
C ARG A 244 -25.41 -5.78 8.36
N ASP A 245 -26.02 -4.69 8.83
CA ASP A 245 -25.31 -3.44 9.15
C ASP A 245 -24.24 -3.67 10.24
N ALA A 246 -24.53 -4.53 11.24
CA ALA A 246 -23.56 -4.86 12.28
C ALA A 246 -22.31 -5.59 11.73
N ALA A 247 -22.48 -6.51 10.78
CA ALA A 247 -21.37 -7.20 10.13
C ALA A 247 -20.52 -6.22 9.32
N PHE A 248 -21.18 -5.33 8.57
CA PHE A 248 -20.51 -4.31 7.79
C PHE A 248 -19.69 -3.38 8.68
N LEU A 249 -20.29 -2.89 9.76
CA LEU A 249 -19.61 -2.02 10.73
C LEU A 249 -18.41 -2.72 11.37
N MET A 250 -18.57 -4.00 11.73
CA MET A 250 -17.49 -4.79 12.32
C MET A 250 -16.28 -4.86 11.38
N VAL A 251 -16.51 -5.22 10.11
CA VAL A 251 -15.43 -5.25 9.11
C VAL A 251 -14.82 -3.86 8.96
N LEU A 252 -15.64 -2.82 8.81
CA LEU A 252 -15.15 -1.46 8.60
C LEU A 252 -14.24 -0.96 9.74
N LYS A 253 -14.55 -1.32 10.99
CA LYS A 253 -13.79 -0.87 12.17
C LYS A 253 -12.60 -1.76 12.53
N TYR A 254 -12.72 -3.08 12.34
CA TYR A 254 -11.76 -4.04 12.92
C TYR A 254 -10.99 -4.85 11.87
N HIS A 255 -11.18 -4.61 10.57
CA HIS A 255 -10.50 -5.34 9.49
C HIS A 255 -8.98 -5.42 9.71
N ASP A 256 -8.31 -4.33 10.05
CA ASP A 256 -6.84 -4.34 10.14
C ASP A 256 -6.34 -5.16 11.33
N TYR A 257 -7.08 -5.13 12.45
CA TYR A 257 -6.80 -6.01 13.58
C TYR A 257 -7.03 -7.48 13.21
N LEU A 258 -8.13 -7.79 12.51
CA LEU A 258 -8.44 -9.14 12.06
C LEU A 258 -7.42 -9.66 11.04
N ASN A 259 -7.01 -8.84 10.09
CA ASN A 259 -6.00 -9.17 9.09
C ASN A 259 -4.64 -9.42 9.73
N ARG A 260 -4.22 -8.57 10.68
CA ARG A 260 -2.98 -8.81 11.45
C ARG A 260 -3.07 -10.10 12.25
N TYR A 261 -4.18 -10.34 12.95
CA TYR A 261 -4.39 -11.57 13.71
C TYR A 261 -4.32 -12.82 12.84
N GLY A 262 -5.02 -12.83 11.69
CA GLY A 262 -5.01 -13.93 10.74
C GLY A 262 -3.60 -14.23 10.23
N LYS A 263 -2.88 -13.22 9.74
CA LYS A 263 -1.48 -13.39 9.28
C LYS A 263 -0.56 -13.95 10.37
N THR A 264 -0.63 -13.40 11.58
CA THR A 264 0.23 -13.88 12.68
C THR A 264 -0.11 -15.31 13.07
N MET A 265 -1.40 -15.69 13.12
CA MET A 265 -1.80 -17.06 13.43
C MET A 265 -1.45 -18.03 12.30
N ASP A 266 -1.54 -17.63 11.04
CA ASP A 266 -1.14 -18.47 9.89
C ASP A 266 0.38 -18.74 9.89
N GLU A 267 1.20 -17.74 10.21
CA GLU A 267 2.66 -17.86 10.30
C GLU A 267 3.13 -18.60 11.56
N HIS A 268 2.36 -18.49 12.65
CA HIS A 268 2.74 -18.95 13.98
C HIS A 268 1.60 -19.73 14.66
N LEU A 269 1.10 -20.76 14.00
CA LEU A 269 0.02 -21.62 14.51
C LEU A 269 0.34 -22.22 15.89
N ASP A 270 1.63 -22.49 16.15
CA ASP A 270 2.14 -23.02 17.42
C ASP A 270 2.06 -22.02 18.57
N TRP A 271 1.81 -20.73 18.31
CA TRP A 271 1.66 -19.71 19.36
C TRP A 271 0.29 -19.75 20.05
N GLN A 272 -0.72 -20.37 19.43
CA GLN A 272 -2.09 -20.36 19.94
C GLN A 272 -2.18 -20.87 21.40
N GLU A 273 -1.42 -21.91 21.74
CA GLU A 273 -1.35 -22.48 23.09
C GLU A 273 -0.75 -21.53 24.14
N TYR A 274 -0.05 -20.48 23.69
CA TYR A 274 0.71 -19.54 24.52
C TYR A 274 0.06 -18.16 24.65
N THR A 275 -1.18 -17.99 24.18
CA THR A 275 -1.89 -16.69 24.26
C THR A 275 -2.89 -16.60 25.41
N GLY A 276 -3.03 -17.68 26.20
CA GLY A 276 -4.00 -17.81 27.28
C GLY A 276 -3.37 -17.87 28.67
N ASN A 277 -3.78 -18.87 29.48
CA ASN A 277 -3.26 -19.04 30.85
C ASN A 277 -1.78 -19.44 30.89
N LYS A 278 -1.28 -20.00 29.78
CA LYS A 278 0.12 -20.31 29.56
C LYS A 278 0.65 -19.28 28.56
N THR A 279 1.77 -18.65 28.87
CA THR A 279 2.46 -17.67 28.01
C THR A 279 3.92 -18.04 27.84
N PHE A 280 4.58 -17.57 26.78
CA PHE A 280 6.03 -17.76 26.63
C PHE A 280 6.83 -17.21 27.82
N CYS A 281 6.37 -16.10 28.43
CA CYS A 281 6.96 -15.59 29.67
C CYS A 281 6.82 -16.60 30.82
N SER A 282 5.65 -17.22 30.98
CA SER A 282 5.44 -18.26 32.00
C SER A 282 6.31 -19.50 31.76
N VAL A 283 6.55 -19.90 30.50
CA VAL A 283 7.44 -21.02 30.15
C VAL A 283 8.87 -20.76 30.63
N LEU A 284 9.36 -19.53 30.44
CA LEU A 284 10.68 -19.12 30.90
C LEU A 284 10.73 -18.71 32.38
N ASN A 285 9.60 -18.72 33.11
CA ASN A 285 9.45 -18.17 34.47
C ASN A 285 9.92 -16.71 34.58
N ILE A 286 9.60 -15.88 33.59
CA ILE A 286 9.90 -14.44 33.62
C ILE A 286 8.60 -13.65 33.80
N ASP A 287 8.70 -12.54 34.53
CA ASP A 287 7.62 -11.55 34.58
C ASP A 287 7.69 -10.67 33.32
N ALA A 288 6.57 -10.55 32.60
CA ALA A 288 6.52 -9.75 31.37
C ALA A 288 6.87 -8.28 31.63
N GLY A 289 6.47 -7.74 32.78
CA GLY A 289 6.79 -6.35 33.18
C GLY A 289 8.26 -6.10 33.51
N SER A 290 9.06 -7.16 33.64
CA SER A 290 10.48 -7.07 33.97
C SER A 290 11.41 -7.04 32.75
N ILE A 291 10.87 -7.24 31.53
CA ILE A 291 11.67 -7.24 30.31
C ILE A 291 12.07 -5.79 29.98
N PRO A 292 13.39 -5.48 29.87
CA PRO A 292 13.84 -4.15 29.48
C PRO A 292 13.32 -3.72 28.10
N ALA A 293 13.09 -2.41 27.92
CA ALA A 293 12.72 -1.85 26.62
C ALA A 293 13.89 -1.85 25.62
N ASP A 294 15.13 -1.70 26.11
CA ASP A 294 16.31 -1.79 25.24
C ASP A 294 16.47 -3.21 24.69
N LYS A 295 16.65 -3.28 23.37
CA LYS A 295 16.73 -4.56 22.65
C LYS A 295 17.85 -5.46 23.16
N ARG A 296 19.04 -4.91 23.41
CA ARG A 296 20.21 -5.71 23.81
C ARG A 296 20.07 -6.17 25.26
N GLU A 297 19.54 -5.31 26.12
CA GLU A 297 19.26 -5.66 27.52
C GLU A 297 18.18 -6.74 27.61
N ALA A 298 17.09 -6.62 26.84
CA ALA A 298 16.04 -7.63 26.75
C ALA A 298 16.59 -8.99 26.30
N GLU A 299 17.40 -9.00 25.23
CA GLU A 299 18.04 -10.23 24.74
C GLU A 299 18.93 -10.88 25.81
N SER A 300 19.70 -10.09 26.56
CA SER A 300 20.55 -10.60 27.65
C SER A 300 19.74 -11.17 28.80
N PHE A 301 18.70 -10.44 29.23
CA PHE A 301 17.78 -10.86 30.28
C PHE A 301 17.12 -12.21 29.95
N ILE A 302 16.55 -12.34 28.75
CA ILE A 302 15.88 -13.55 28.27
C ILE A 302 16.85 -14.71 28.13
N ARG A 303 18.07 -14.46 27.64
CA ARG A 303 19.12 -15.48 27.54
C ARG A 303 19.53 -16.02 28.91
N ASN A 304 19.55 -15.18 29.94
CA ASN A 304 19.85 -15.62 31.30
C ASN A 304 18.73 -16.49 31.87
N ALA A 305 17.47 -16.10 31.68
CA ALA A 305 16.32 -16.92 32.10
C ALA A 305 16.26 -18.28 31.39
N TYR A 306 16.67 -18.34 30.13
CA TYR A 306 16.75 -19.57 29.35
C TYR A 306 17.95 -20.47 29.75
N ARG A 307 19.03 -19.92 30.30
CA ARG A 307 20.32 -20.64 30.45
C ARG A 307 20.17 -21.97 31.21
N ASP A 308 19.45 -21.94 32.32
CA ASP A 308 19.36 -23.05 33.27
C ASP A 308 18.10 -23.91 33.08
N LYS A 309 17.34 -23.66 32.01
CA LYS A 309 16.13 -24.41 31.65
C LYS A 309 16.46 -25.66 30.82
N GLU A 310 15.68 -26.72 31.03
CA GLU A 310 15.70 -27.91 30.18
C GLU A 310 15.26 -27.55 28.75
N ARG A 311 15.99 -28.07 27.75
CA ARG A 311 15.85 -27.71 26.33
C ARG A 311 14.73 -28.48 25.64
N THR A 312 13.50 -28.31 26.13
CA THR A 312 12.31 -28.84 25.46
C THR A 312 11.94 -27.98 24.24
N GLU A 313 11.15 -28.53 23.31
CA GLU A 313 10.66 -27.80 22.14
C GLU A 313 9.94 -26.50 22.55
N GLU A 314 9.06 -26.60 23.56
CA GLU A 314 8.36 -25.48 24.16
C GLU A 314 9.31 -24.39 24.73
N VAL A 315 10.34 -24.78 25.49
CA VAL A 315 11.29 -23.82 26.08
C VAL A 315 12.14 -23.15 25.00
N ASN A 316 12.50 -23.90 23.96
CA ASN A 316 13.25 -23.38 22.83
C ASN A 316 12.41 -22.39 22.00
N LEU A 317 11.12 -22.68 21.80
CA LEU A 317 10.17 -21.79 21.14
C LEU A 317 9.96 -20.50 21.94
N ALA A 318 9.67 -20.61 23.24
CA ALA A 318 9.51 -19.43 24.10
C ALA A 318 10.75 -18.53 24.07
N TYR A 319 11.94 -19.12 24.08
CA TYR A 319 13.19 -18.38 23.97
C TYR A 319 13.39 -17.73 22.59
N SER A 320 13.11 -18.44 21.49
CA SER A 320 13.31 -17.91 20.15
C SER A 320 12.38 -16.72 19.85
N VAL A 321 11.11 -16.82 20.28
CA VAL A 321 10.11 -15.76 20.14
C VAL A 321 10.49 -14.55 20.99
N LEU A 322 10.66 -14.73 22.30
CA LEU A 322 10.87 -13.61 23.21
C LEU A 322 12.21 -12.88 22.96
N LYS A 323 13.26 -13.61 22.60
CA LYS A 323 14.57 -13.00 22.34
C LYS A 323 14.53 -12.09 21.09
N ASN A 324 13.79 -12.47 20.05
CA ASN A 324 13.70 -11.67 18.84
C ASN A 324 12.77 -10.47 19.07
N SER A 325 13.29 -9.24 18.96
CA SER A 325 12.50 -8.04 19.23
C SER A 325 11.23 -7.93 18.37
N ARG A 326 11.29 -8.34 17.09
CA ARG A 326 10.14 -8.28 16.18
C ARG A 326 9.06 -9.28 16.57
N LEU A 327 9.45 -10.55 16.77
CA LEU A 327 8.50 -11.60 17.18
C LEU A 327 7.90 -11.31 18.56
N ARG A 328 8.69 -10.74 19.48
CA ARG A 328 8.21 -10.31 20.78
C ARG A 328 7.16 -9.21 20.66
N GLU A 329 7.38 -8.19 19.82
CA GLU A 329 6.39 -7.12 19.58
C GLU A 329 5.07 -7.68 19.02
N ASP A 330 5.13 -8.62 18.08
CA ASP A 330 3.93 -9.27 17.53
C ASP A 330 3.21 -10.13 18.58
N TYR A 331 3.97 -10.86 19.39
CA TYR A 331 3.44 -11.67 20.48
C TYR A 331 2.82 -10.82 21.60
N ASP A 332 3.46 -9.71 22.00
CA ASP A 332 2.93 -8.78 22.99
C ASP A 332 1.62 -8.14 22.49
N TRP A 333 1.55 -7.81 21.21
CA TRP A 333 0.31 -7.35 20.57
C TRP A 333 -0.79 -8.43 20.62
N LEU A 334 -0.46 -9.70 20.33
CA LEU A 334 -1.40 -10.80 20.44
C LEU A 334 -1.90 -11.02 21.87
N LEU A 335 -1.04 -10.95 22.88
CA LEU A 335 -1.47 -11.07 24.28
C LEU A 335 -2.46 -9.97 24.67
N LYS A 336 -2.29 -8.77 24.11
CA LYS A 336 -3.13 -7.62 24.37
C LYS A 336 -4.50 -7.71 23.71
N HIS A 337 -4.57 -8.18 22.46
CA HIS A 337 -5.80 -8.13 21.65
C HIS A 337 -6.43 -9.50 21.38
N GLY A 338 -5.69 -10.60 21.60
CA GLY A 338 -6.04 -11.95 21.14
C GLY A 338 -7.37 -12.47 21.66
N LYS A 339 -7.78 -12.12 22.89
CA LYS A 339 -9.01 -12.62 23.50
C LYS A 339 -10.29 -12.20 22.77
N TRP A 340 -10.36 -10.95 22.30
CA TRP A 340 -11.52 -10.49 21.54
C TRP A 340 -11.35 -10.80 20.04
N LEU A 341 -10.11 -10.80 19.54
CA LEU A 341 -9.80 -11.15 18.16
C LEU A 341 -10.11 -12.61 17.84
N SER A 342 -9.78 -13.55 18.72
CA SER A 342 -10.11 -14.96 18.52
C SER A 342 -11.61 -15.16 18.40
N LYS A 343 -12.39 -14.56 19.31
CA LYS A 343 -13.86 -14.60 19.27
C LYS A 343 -14.42 -13.97 18.00
N MET A 344 -13.85 -12.86 17.54
CA MET A 344 -14.30 -12.18 16.34
C MET A 344 -13.93 -12.96 15.08
N HIS A 345 -12.76 -13.58 15.05
CA HIS A 345 -12.29 -14.43 13.96
C HIS A 345 -13.06 -15.76 13.86
N GLU A 346 -13.53 -16.30 14.99
CA GLU A 346 -14.41 -17.48 15.04
C GLU A 346 -15.84 -17.19 14.58
N LEU A 347 -16.24 -15.91 14.46
CA LEU A 347 -17.56 -15.59 13.92
C LEU A 347 -17.59 -15.87 12.42
N ASP A 348 -18.46 -16.79 12.02
CA ASP A 348 -18.91 -16.84 10.64
C ASP A 348 -19.72 -15.57 10.36
N ILE A 349 -19.10 -14.60 9.70
CA ILE A 349 -19.72 -13.32 9.37
C ILE A 349 -20.92 -13.55 8.47
N GLU A 350 -21.05 -14.64 7.72
CA GLU A 350 -22.19 -14.96 6.86
C GLU A 350 -23.40 -15.51 7.65
N GLU A 351 -23.16 -16.20 8.77
CA GLU A 351 -24.21 -16.87 9.55
C GLU A 351 -24.55 -16.17 10.89
N ALA A 352 -23.62 -15.41 11.45
CA ALA A 352 -23.77 -14.82 12.78
C ALA A 352 -24.94 -13.82 12.88
N GLY A 353 -25.72 -13.92 13.95
CA GLY A 353 -26.80 -12.98 14.23
C GLY A 353 -26.27 -11.63 14.72
N GLU A 354 -27.02 -10.53 14.47
CA GLU A 354 -26.61 -9.18 14.86
C GLU A 354 -26.25 -9.04 16.35
N ALA A 355 -27.00 -9.71 17.24
CA ALA A 355 -26.72 -9.68 18.68
C ALA A 355 -25.35 -10.29 19.02
N GLN A 356 -24.93 -11.36 18.32
CA GLN A 356 -23.63 -11.98 18.53
C GLN A 356 -22.51 -11.05 18.05
N ILE A 357 -22.68 -10.47 16.85
CA ILE A 357 -21.73 -9.52 16.27
C ILE A 357 -21.57 -8.30 17.20
N ASN A 358 -22.68 -7.72 17.65
CA ASN A 358 -22.68 -6.58 18.56
C ASN A 358 -21.96 -6.88 19.89
N ALA A 359 -22.22 -8.04 20.49
CA ALA A 359 -21.55 -8.43 21.74
C ALA A 359 -20.02 -8.54 21.58
N VAL A 360 -19.54 -9.04 20.45
CA VAL A 360 -18.10 -9.14 20.17
C VAL A 360 -17.49 -7.77 19.85
N MET A 361 -18.20 -6.90 19.12
CA MET A 361 -17.77 -5.52 18.90
C MET A 361 -17.68 -4.72 20.20
N GLU A 362 -18.62 -4.90 21.13
CA GLU A 362 -18.57 -4.27 22.45
C GLU A 362 -17.33 -4.72 23.25
N MET A 363 -17.00 -6.01 23.20
CA MET A 363 -15.75 -6.51 23.79
C MET A 363 -14.51 -5.86 23.17
N ALA A 364 -14.50 -5.67 21.86
CA ALA A 364 -13.40 -5.03 21.13
C ALA A 364 -13.28 -3.54 21.49
N ASP A 365 -14.38 -2.80 21.49
CA ASP A 365 -14.41 -1.37 21.81
C ASP A 365 -13.94 -1.08 23.25
N VAL A 366 -14.25 -1.95 24.22
CA VAL A 366 -13.71 -1.84 25.59
C VAL A 366 -12.20 -2.08 25.59
N ALA A 367 -11.75 -3.17 24.96
CA ALA A 367 -10.33 -3.53 24.94
C ALA A 367 -9.45 -2.51 24.23
N ILE A 368 -9.97 -1.77 23.23
CA ILE A 368 -9.23 -0.73 22.50
C ILE A 368 -9.16 0.58 23.31
N ARG A 369 -10.17 0.90 24.13
CA ARG A 369 -10.21 2.12 24.95
C ARG A 369 -9.29 2.07 26.17
N ASP A 370 -9.00 0.87 26.68
CA ASP A 370 -8.11 0.65 27.84
C ASP A 370 -6.61 0.65 27.46
N VAL A 371 -6.29 1.15 26.26
CA VAL A 371 -4.95 1.30 25.67
C VAL A 371 -4.57 2.78 25.60
#